data_AF-A0A6C0EP07-F1
#
_entry.id   AF-A0A6C0EP07-F1
#
_cell.length_a   1.000
_cell.length_b   1.000
_cell.length_c   1.000
_cell.angle_alpha   90.00
_cell.angle_beta   90.00
_cell.angle_gamma   90.00
#
_symmetry.space_group_name_H-M   'P 1'
#
loop_
_entity.id
_entity.type
_entity.pdbx_description
1 polymer ?
#
loop_
_entity_poly.entity_id
_entity_poly.type
_entity_poly.pdbx_seq_one_letter_code
_entity_poly.pdbx_strand_id
1 'polypeptide(L)'
;MDAVVFEWLRDPPYTRPKKRLKPLIMLLTLIGPVSYTQARRTVFAAFETAMKGELGHIWMRDRCVRRTIRIYGENDQRTTQWHTKRGEMITGSEVHKVFAGGEARRSLIVGKLEKPQSSGPAAGALVWGTRFEPIAKGIFEEETNCSIVDVSCVQHPVYSFLGASPDGIIFPKDDNIRRRGRLVEFKCPISRPETAGIPEDYVHQMQMQMECTGIDECEYVEFRFKKVFSSEWVRSTVMKGVFAVFDDDTVKYKPQMAEFDTWRAEIESKDPQYVFWILASTKKAFLPKDPNWLPTHLPALQAAWDEVLLHRAAGTLPPPPPSKVMTLDI
;
A
#
# COMPACT_ATOMS: atom_id res chain seq x y z
N MET A 1 -32.86 -10.01 -15.62
CA MET A 1 -31.67 -10.62 -16.26
C MET A 1 -30.39 -10.05 -15.67
N ASP A 2 -30.32 -8.74 -15.49
CA ASP A 2 -29.13 -8.05 -14.96
C ASP A 2 -28.63 -8.63 -13.62
N ALA A 3 -29.52 -8.81 -12.63
CA ALA A 3 -29.17 -9.47 -11.37
C ALA A 3 -28.69 -10.92 -11.55
N VAL A 4 -29.27 -11.66 -12.50
CA VAL A 4 -28.84 -13.04 -12.81
C VAL A 4 -27.44 -13.04 -13.40
N VAL A 5 -27.15 -12.13 -14.33
CA VAL A 5 -25.81 -12.02 -14.93
C VAL A 5 -24.78 -11.55 -13.91
N PHE A 6 -25.16 -10.64 -13.02
CA PHE A 6 -24.32 -10.22 -11.90
C PHE A 6 -23.99 -11.42 -11.02
N GLU A 7 -24.98 -12.11 -10.46
CA GLU A 7 -24.78 -13.28 -9.59
C GLU A 7 -24.00 -14.39 -10.31
N TRP A 8 -24.27 -14.64 -11.60
CA TRP A 8 -23.57 -15.65 -12.40
C TRP A 8 -22.07 -15.36 -12.59
N LEU A 9 -21.71 -14.08 -12.60
CA LEU A 9 -20.34 -13.62 -12.80
C LEU A 9 -19.69 -13.11 -11.51
N ARG A 10 -20.40 -13.13 -10.38
CA ARG A 10 -19.95 -12.54 -9.12
C ARG A 10 -18.70 -13.22 -8.58
N ASP A 11 -18.58 -14.53 -8.76
CA ASP A 11 -17.47 -15.27 -8.17
C ASP A 11 -16.23 -15.24 -9.08
N PRO A 12 -15.01 -15.14 -8.52
CA PRO A 12 -13.78 -15.26 -9.30
C PRO A 12 -13.66 -16.67 -9.95
N PRO A 13 -12.86 -16.82 -11.03
CA PRO A 13 -11.96 -15.83 -11.61
C PRO A 13 -12.66 -14.86 -12.58
N TYR A 14 -12.31 -13.58 -12.47
CA TYR A 14 -12.77 -12.50 -13.36
C TYR A 14 -11.97 -12.47 -14.65
N THR A 15 -11.95 -13.59 -15.37
CA THR A 15 -11.27 -13.69 -16.67
C THR A 15 -12.24 -14.16 -17.73
N ARG A 16 -12.10 -13.62 -18.95
CA ARG A 16 -12.88 -14.02 -20.13
C ARG A 16 -14.41 -14.09 -19.85
N PRO A 17 -15.04 -13.03 -19.33
CA PRO A 17 -16.42 -13.07 -18.83
C PRO A 17 -17.42 -13.52 -19.90
N LYS A 18 -17.20 -13.13 -21.16
CA LYS A 18 -18.01 -13.56 -22.31
C LYS A 18 -18.04 -15.10 -22.49
N LYS A 19 -16.96 -15.83 -22.12
CA LYS A 19 -16.94 -17.30 -22.18
C LYS A 19 -17.79 -17.92 -21.07
N ARG A 20 -17.83 -17.30 -19.89
CA ARG A 20 -18.63 -17.75 -18.73
C ARG A 20 -20.14 -17.56 -18.93
N LEU A 21 -20.55 -16.74 -19.89
CA LEU A 21 -21.96 -16.55 -20.24
C LEU A 21 -22.53 -17.66 -21.14
N LYS A 22 -21.68 -18.45 -21.84
CA LYS A 22 -22.15 -19.52 -22.73
C LYS A 22 -23.01 -20.57 -22.01
N PRO A 23 -22.60 -21.09 -20.82
CA PRO A 23 -23.44 -22.03 -20.07
C PRO A 23 -24.77 -21.42 -19.60
N LEU A 24 -24.80 -20.14 -19.18
CA LEU A 24 -26.03 -19.44 -18.83
C LEU A 24 -27.00 -19.36 -20.02
N ILE A 25 -26.48 -19.00 -21.20
CA ILE A 25 -27.27 -18.94 -22.44
C ILE A 25 -27.85 -20.32 -22.76
N MET A 26 -27.06 -21.39 -22.65
CA MET A 26 -27.52 -22.76 -22.89
C MET A 26 -28.59 -23.21 -21.87
N LEU A 27 -28.41 -22.85 -20.60
CA LEU A 27 -29.39 -23.15 -19.56
C LEU A 27 -30.73 -22.48 -19.85
N LEU A 28 -30.73 -21.19 -20.21
CA LEU A 28 -31.94 -20.43 -20.55
C LEU A 28 -32.69 -21.03 -21.74
N THR A 29 -31.98 -21.58 -22.73
CA THR A 29 -32.59 -22.27 -23.87
C THR A 29 -33.16 -23.64 -23.52
N LEU A 30 -32.64 -24.28 -22.47
CA LEU A 30 -33.11 -25.60 -22.02
C LEU A 30 -34.38 -25.49 -21.17
N ILE A 31 -34.44 -24.48 -20.29
CA ILE A 31 -35.50 -24.35 -19.28
C ILE A 31 -36.65 -23.43 -19.70
N GLY A 32 -36.49 -22.67 -20.79
CA GLY A 32 -37.46 -21.65 -21.20
C GLY A 32 -37.78 -21.69 -22.69
N PRO A 33 -38.92 -21.12 -23.12
CA PRO A 33 -39.33 -21.07 -24.53
C PRO A 33 -38.59 -19.99 -25.32
N VAL A 34 -37.25 -19.91 -25.17
CA VAL A 34 -36.42 -18.85 -25.77
C VAL A 34 -35.38 -19.47 -26.69
N SER A 35 -35.29 -18.99 -27.93
CA SER A 35 -34.24 -19.43 -28.86
C SER A 35 -32.85 -19.03 -28.38
N TYR A 36 -31.82 -19.76 -28.79
CA TYR A 36 -30.42 -19.43 -28.47
C TYR A 36 -30.05 -18.00 -28.88
N THR A 37 -30.48 -17.55 -30.05
CA THR A 37 -30.23 -16.19 -30.55
C THR A 37 -30.84 -15.14 -29.62
N GLN A 38 -32.08 -15.36 -29.17
CA GLN A 38 -32.78 -14.45 -28.27
C GLN A 38 -32.17 -14.46 -26.86
N ALA A 39 -31.88 -15.63 -26.30
CA ALA A 39 -31.20 -15.77 -25.01
C ALA A 39 -29.82 -15.08 -25.02
N ARG A 40 -29.03 -15.31 -26.08
CA ARG A 40 -27.73 -14.65 -26.27
C ARG A 40 -27.88 -13.13 -26.28
N ARG A 41 -28.80 -12.58 -27.08
CA ARG A 41 -29.01 -11.11 -27.15
C ARG A 41 -29.33 -10.53 -25.78
N THR A 42 -30.26 -11.14 -25.06
CA THR A 42 -30.70 -10.67 -23.74
C THR A 42 -29.59 -10.77 -22.69
N VAL A 43 -28.85 -11.88 -22.65
CA VAL A 43 -27.73 -12.07 -21.71
C VAL A 43 -26.59 -11.10 -21.99
N PHE A 44 -26.23 -10.87 -23.25
CA PHE A 44 -25.16 -9.92 -23.58
C PHE A 44 -25.56 -8.47 -23.31
N ALA A 45 -26.82 -8.08 -23.54
CA ALA A 45 -27.29 -6.75 -23.17
C ALA A 45 -27.19 -6.53 -21.64
N ALA A 46 -27.66 -7.50 -20.85
CA ALA A 46 -27.54 -7.48 -19.39
C ALA A 46 -26.07 -7.47 -18.91
N PHE A 47 -25.18 -8.19 -19.60
CA PHE A 47 -23.75 -8.17 -19.34
C PHE A 47 -23.14 -6.78 -19.58
N GLU A 48 -23.42 -6.15 -20.71
CA GLU A 48 -22.91 -4.79 -21.00
C GLU A 48 -23.43 -3.77 -19.98
N THR A 49 -24.67 -3.92 -19.49
CA THR A 49 -25.20 -3.12 -18.37
C THR A 49 -24.44 -3.38 -17.07
N ALA A 50 -24.26 -4.65 -16.69
CA ALA A 50 -23.56 -5.02 -15.46
C ALA A 50 -22.08 -4.56 -15.45
N MET A 51 -21.41 -4.61 -16.60
CA MET A 51 -20.03 -4.15 -16.77
C MET A 51 -19.86 -2.63 -16.65
N LYS A 52 -20.94 -1.84 -16.73
CA LYS A 52 -20.90 -0.40 -16.43
C LYS A 52 -21.04 -0.09 -14.95
N GLY A 53 -21.47 -1.07 -14.15
CA GLY A 53 -21.64 -0.96 -12.70
C GLY A 53 -20.58 -1.72 -11.92
N GLU A 54 -20.96 -2.15 -10.73
CA GLU A 54 -20.08 -2.81 -9.75
C GLU A 54 -19.29 -4.00 -10.31
N LEU A 55 -19.92 -4.84 -11.14
CA LEU A 55 -19.25 -6.00 -11.73
C LEU A 55 -18.06 -5.57 -12.61
N GLY A 56 -18.22 -4.48 -13.39
CA GLY A 56 -17.15 -3.93 -14.20
C GLY A 56 -15.98 -3.42 -13.37
N HIS A 57 -16.27 -2.72 -12.28
CA HIS A 57 -15.25 -2.24 -11.33
C HIS A 57 -14.45 -3.39 -10.75
N ILE A 58 -15.13 -4.40 -10.19
CA ILE A 58 -14.47 -5.58 -9.61
C ILE A 58 -13.63 -6.31 -10.66
N TRP A 59 -14.14 -6.43 -11.89
CA TRP A 59 -13.47 -7.11 -12.98
C TRP A 59 -12.19 -6.39 -13.42
N MET A 60 -12.26 -5.06 -13.56
CA MET A 60 -11.11 -4.23 -13.90
C MET A 60 -10.06 -4.28 -12.78
N ARG A 61 -10.49 -4.18 -11.53
CA ARG A 61 -9.63 -4.32 -10.35
C ARG A 61 -8.91 -5.67 -10.32
N ASP A 62 -9.61 -6.79 -10.51
CA ASP A 62 -8.97 -8.12 -10.51
C ASP A 62 -7.91 -8.25 -11.61
N ARG A 63 -8.13 -7.65 -12.78
CA ARG A 63 -7.10 -7.61 -13.83
C ARG A 63 -5.86 -6.84 -13.38
N CYS A 64 -6.03 -5.67 -12.77
CA CYS A 64 -4.93 -4.87 -12.25
C CYS A 64 -4.19 -5.62 -11.13
N VAL A 65 -4.91 -6.22 -10.18
CA VAL A 65 -4.36 -7.06 -9.11
C VAL A 65 -3.53 -8.21 -9.66
N ARG A 66 -4.06 -8.99 -10.60
CA ARG A 66 -3.31 -10.10 -11.21
C ARG A 66 -2.07 -9.62 -11.94
N ARG A 67 -2.15 -8.49 -12.66
CA ARG A 67 -0.97 -7.89 -13.31
C ARG A 67 0.07 -7.53 -12.25
N THR A 68 -0.35 -6.84 -11.19
CA THR A 68 0.53 -6.38 -10.12
C THR A 68 1.22 -7.55 -9.44
N ILE A 69 0.46 -8.55 -8.97
CA ILE A 69 1.04 -9.73 -8.31
C ILE A 69 1.96 -10.51 -9.25
N ARG A 70 1.58 -10.69 -10.53
CA ARG A 70 2.41 -11.44 -11.48
C ARG A 70 3.76 -10.77 -11.75
N ILE A 71 3.82 -9.44 -11.74
CA ILE A 71 5.03 -8.69 -12.11
C ILE A 71 5.82 -8.27 -10.86
N TYR A 72 5.14 -8.05 -9.73
CA TYR A 72 5.68 -7.39 -8.54
C TYR A 72 5.34 -8.13 -7.23
N GLY A 73 4.68 -9.30 -7.26
CA GLY A 73 4.20 -10.02 -6.08
C GLY A 73 5.28 -10.79 -5.28
N GLU A 74 6.54 -10.40 -5.42
CA GLU A 74 7.62 -10.84 -4.54
C GLU A 74 7.88 -9.72 -3.53
N ASN A 75 7.98 -10.07 -2.24
CA ASN A 75 8.35 -9.10 -1.22
C ASN A 75 9.86 -8.91 -1.22
N ASP A 76 10.33 -7.95 -2.04
CA ASP A 76 11.71 -7.49 -2.08
C ASP A 76 11.90 -6.17 -1.31
N GLN A 77 10.91 -5.73 -0.53
CA GLN A 77 10.95 -4.43 0.12
C GLN A 77 12.19 -4.33 1.01
N ARG A 78 12.87 -3.18 0.96
CA ARG A 78 14.11 -2.91 1.72
C ARG A 78 15.33 -3.76 1.27
N THR A 79 15.23 -4.52 0.18
CA THR A 79 16.41 -5.16 -0.45
C THR A 79 17.23 -4.14 -1.24
N THR A 80 18.49 -4.45 -1.53
CA THR A 80 19.34 -3.61 -2.39
C THR A 80 18.72 -3.37 -3.77
N GLN A 81 18.11 -4.40 -4.39
CA GLN A 81 17.44 -4.26 -5.69
C GLN A 81 16.26 -3.28 -5.61
N TRP A 82 15.48 -3.34 -4.53
CA TRP A 82 14.40 -2.41 -4.25
C TRP A 82 14.91 -0.98 -4.10
N HIS A 83 16.00 -0.77 -3.34
CA HIS A 83 16.62 0.55 -3.18
C HIS A 83 17.14 1.11 -4.51
N THR A 84 17.82 0.31 -5.31
CA THR A 84 18.32 0.71 -6.64
C THR A 84 17.17 1.14 -7.55
N LYS A 85 16.12 0.31 -7.65
CA LYS A 85 14.94 0.62 -8.47
C LYS A 85 14.29 1.93 -8.05
N ARG A 86 14.17 2.18 -6.74
CA ARG A 86 13.62 3.43 -6.20
C ARG A 86 14.50 4.65 -6.44
N GLY A 87 15.81 4.46 -6.67
CA GLY A 87 16.71 5.54 -7.10
C GLY A 87 16.37 6.07 -8.49
N GLU A 88 15.76 5.24 -9.34
CA GLU A 88 15.44 5.55 -10.74
C GLU A 88 14.04 6.14 -10.95
N MET A 89 13.32 6.47 -9.87
CA MET A 89 11.96 7.00 -9.92
C MET A 89 11.60 7.86 -8.71
N ILE A 90 10.61 8.73 -8.87
CA ILE A 90 9.90 9.38 -7.76
C ILE A 90 8.90 8.37 -7.20
N THR A 91 9.03 8.05 -5.91
CA THR A 91 8.19 7.04 -5.27
C THR A 91 6.97 7.65 -4.58
N GLY A 92 5.90 6.87 -4.37
CA GLY A 92 4.69 7.34 -3.68
C GLY A 92 4.95 8.03 -2.34
N SER A 93 5.91 7.58 -1.55
CA SER A 93 6.26 8.23 -0.27
C SER A 93 6.97 9.58 -0.43
N GLU A 94 7.40 9.94 -1.63
CA GLU A 94 8.22 11.12 -1.94
C GLU A 94 7.45 12.20 -2.71
N VAL A 95 6.32 11.88 -3.33
CA VAL A 95 5.57 12.81 -4.19
C VAL A 95 5.18 14.10 -3.47
N HIS A 96 4.83 14.02 -2.17
CA HIS A 96 4.47 15.19 -1.36
C HIS A 96 5.61 16.22 -1.30
N LYS A 97 6.87 15.77 -1.34
CA LYS A 97 8.03 16.66 -1.34
C LYS A 97 8.12 17.49 -2.62
N VAL A 98 7.69 16.94 -3.75
CA VAL A 98 7.61 17.68 -5.02
C VAL A 98 6.60 18.82 -4.89
N PHE A 99 5.43 18.54 -4.29
CA PHE A 99 4.35 19.51 -4.16
C PHE A 99 4.62 20.57 -3.09
N ALA A 100 5.29 20.21 -2.00
CA ALA A 100 5.71 21.14 -0.97
C ALA A 100 6.73 22.18 -1.48
N GLY A 101 7.52 21.83 -2.50
CA GLY A 101 8.54 22.71 -3.07
C GLY A 101 9.71 22.98 -2.13
N GLY A 102 10.47 24.06 -2.41
CA GLY A 102 11.56 24.54 -1.56
C GLY A 102 12.57 23.46 -1.15
N GLU A 103 12.87 23.40 0.15
CA GLU A 103 13.84 22.43 0.72
C GLU A 103 13.34 20.98 0.61
N ALA A 104 12.04 20.73 0.68
CA ALA A 104 11.50 19.38 0.56
C ALA A 104 11.79 18.80 -0.83
N ARG A 105 11.49 19.56 -1.88
CA ARG A 105 11.80 19.18 -3.27
C ARG A 105 13.31 19.06 -3.49
N ARG A 106 14.10 20.00 -2.95
CA ARG A 106 15.57 19.93 -2.99
C ARG A 106 16.08 18.62 -2.38
N SER A 107 15.64 18.28 -1.17
CA SER A 107 16.05 17.07 -0.46
C SER A 107 15.71 15.80 -1.24
N LEU A 108 14.57 15.80 -1.94
CA LEU A 108 14.19 14.73 -2.85
C LEU A 108 15.19 14.62 -4.00
N ILE A 109 15.50 15.73 -4.68
CA ILE A 109 16.41 15.71 -5.83
C ILE A 109 17.79 15.25 -5.40
N VAL A 110 18.35 15.83 -4.33
CA VAL A 110 19.66 15.40 -3.76
C VAL A 110 19.65 13.91 -3.44
N GLY A 111 18.60 13.40 -2.78
CA GLY A 111 18.47 11.98 -2.47
C GLY A 111 18.39 11.07 -3.70
N LYS A 112 18.02 11.58 -4.89
CA LYS A 112 18.05 10.84 -6.16
C LYS A 112 19.41 10.93 -6.88
N LEU A 113 20.28 11.84 -6.48
CA LEU A 113 21.62 12.00 -7.04
C LEU A 113 22.66 11.20 -6.25
N GLU A 114 22.45 11.04 -4.95
CA GLU A 114 23.31 10.24 -4.09
C GLU A 114 23.12 8.74 -4.34
N LYS A 115 24.22 7.98 -4.27
CA LYS A 115 24.14 6.51 -4.26
C LYS A 115 23.35 6.08 -3.02
N PRO A 116 22.59 4.97 -3.08
CA PRO A 116 21.96 4.40 -1.88
C PRO A 116 23.06 4.17 -0.85
N GLN A 117 23.13 5.02 0.19
CA GLN A 117 24.11 4.81 1.24
C GLN A 117 23.75 3.53 1.99
N SER A 118 24.76 2.72 2.27
CA SER A 118 24.65 1.64 3.24
C SER A 118 24.35 2.26 4.61
N SER A 119 23.07 2.26 4.99
CA SER A 119 22.57 2.26 6.36
C SER A 119 23.44 3.02 7.39
N GLY A 120 23.34 4.35 7.42
CA GLY A 120 23.49 5.04 8.70
C GLY A 120 22.36 4.62 9.65
N PRO A 121 22.44 4.90 10.97
CA PRO A 121 21.38 4.55 11.91
C PRO A 121 20.05 5.07 11.36
N ALA A 122 19.13 4.16 11.02
CA ALA A 122 17.83 4.57 10.50
C ALA A 122 17.17 5.45 11.57
N ALA A 123 16.61 6.59 11.15
CA ALA A 123 15.95 7.51 12.07
C ALA A 123 14.93 6.73 12.92
N GLY A 124 14.86 6.99 14.24
CA GLY A 124 14.08 6.16 15.17
C GLY A 124 12.61 5.93 14.74
N ALA A 125 12.01 6.87 14.01
CA ALA A 125 10.68 6.73 13.41
C ALA A 125 10.60 5.64 12.32
N LEU A 126 11.61 5.52 11.46
CA LEU A 126 11.67 4.50 10.41
C LEU A 126 11.85 3.10 11.00
N VAL A 127 12.71 2.98 12.01
CA VAL A 127 12.92 1.73 12.76
C VAL A 127 11.63 1.29 13.43
N TRP A 128 10.96 2.20 14.13
CA TRP A 128 9.68 1.92 14.77
C TRP A 128 8.61 1.46 13.78
N GLY A 129 8.38 2.23 12.71
CA GLY A 129 7.39 1.87 11.70
C GLY A 129 7.64 0.47 11.13
N THR A 130 8.89 0.18 10.79
CA THR A 130 9.32 -1.14 10.26
C THR A 130 9.08 -2.27 11.26
N ARG A 131 9.35 -2.05 12.54
CA ARG A 131 9.14 -3.07 13.59
C ARG A 131 7.65 -3.32 13.88
N PHE A 132 6.80 -2.30 13.76
CA PHE A 132 5.37 -2.45 14.05
C PHE A 132 4.53 -2.85 12.84
N GLU A 133 5.03 -2.69 11.62
CA GLU A 133 4.32 -3.04 10.38
C GLU A 133 3.84 -4.52 10.35
N PRO A 134 4.64 -5.55 10.69
CA PRO A 134 4.15 -6.94 10.75
C PRO A 134 3.04 -7.14 11.78
N ILE A 135 3.11 -6.42 12.91
CA ILE A 135 2.12 -6.48 13.98
C ILE A 135 0.80 -5.84 13.51
N ALA A 136 0.89 -4.63 12.95
CA ALA A 136 -0.24 -3.91 12.37
C ALA A 136 -0.96 -4.74 11.29
N LYS A 137 -0.17 -5.37 10.40
CA LYS A 137 -0.67 -6.26 9.36
C LYS A 137 -1.41 -7.46 9.97
N GLY A 138 -0.81 -8.15 10.94
CA GLY A 138 -1.43 -9.29 11.61
C GLY A 138 -2.74 -8.95 12.32
N ILE A 139 -2.78 -7.82 13.06
CA ILE A 139 -4.00 -7.32 13.70
C ILE A 139 -5.07 -7.05 12.64
N PHE A 140 -4.72 -6.40 11.54
CA PHE A 140 -5.67 -6.12 10.47
C PHE A 140 -6.21 -7.40 9.82
N GLU A 141 -5.36 -8.38 9.51
CA GLU A 141 -5.76 -9.67 8.93
C GLU A 141 -6.74 -10.43 9.83
N GLU A 142 -6.49 -10.44 11.14
CA GLU A 142 -7.37 -11.07 12.14
C GLU A 142 -8.71 -10.32 12.24
N GLU A 143 -8.69 -9.00 12.45
CA GLU A 143 -9.89 -8.19 12.63
C GLU A 143 -10.79 -8.16 11.39
N THR A 144 -10.22 -8.28 10.20
CA THR A 144 -10.95 -8.18 8.93
C THR A 144 -11.18 -9.51 8.25
N ASN A 145 -10.71 -10.63 8.83
CA ASN A 145 -10.73 -11.95 8.21
C ASN A 145 -10.20 -11.94 6.77
N CYS A 146 -9.12 -11.20 6.54
CA CYS A 146 -8.46 -11.07 5.25
C CYS A 146 -7.07 -11.70 5.29
N SER A 147 -6.52 -12.02 4.13
CA SER A 147 -5.08 -12.15 3.92
C SER A 147 -4.57 -10.98 3.10
N ILE A 148 -3.31 -10.62 3.30
CA ILE A 148 -2.65 -9.55 2.56
C ILE A 148 -1.47 -10.13 1.79
N VAL A 149 -1.49 -9.89 0.48
CA VAL A 149 -0.36 -10.23 -0.40
C VAL A 149 0.54 -9.01 -0.53
N ASP A 150 1.80 -9.18 -0.16
CA ASP A 150 2.82 -8.13 -0.29
C ASP A 150 3.15 -7.86 -1.75
N VAL A 151 3.56 -6.62 -2.04
CA VAL A 151 3.99 -6.20 -3.37
C VAL A 151 5.27 -5.38 -3.28
N SER A 152 6.17 -5.58 -4.24
CA SER A 152 7.40 -4.81 -4.40
C SER A 152 7.14 -3.37 -4.89
N CYS A 153 8.20 -2.64 -5.23
CA CYS A 153 8.09 -1.35 -5.90
C CYS A 153 7.51 -1.50 -7.31
N VAL A 154 6.25 -1.12 -7.47
CA VAL A 154 5.48 -1.09 -8.72
C VAL A 154 5.83 0.17 -9.51
N GLN A 155 6.35 0.00 -10.73
CA GLN A 155 6.60 1.12 -11.63
C GLN A 155 5.32 1.49 -12.39
N HIS A 156 5.09 2.78 -12.62
CA HIS A 156 3.94 3.23 -13.40
C HIS A 156 4.03 2.71 -14.85
N PRO A 157 2.92 2.18 -15.42
CA PRO A 157 2.94 1.53 -16.74
C PRO A 157 3.33 2.44 -17.92
N VAL A 158 3.13 3.75 -17.78
CA VAL A 158 3.37 4.74 -18.85
C VAL A 158 4.56 5.66 -18.55
N TYR A 159 4.83 5.92 -17.26
CA TYR A 159 5.78 6.95 -16.82
C TYR A 159 6.85 6.26 -15.98
N SER A 160 7.93 5.80 -16.61
CA SER A 160 8.96 4.97 -15.96
C SER A 160 9.62 5.64 -14.74
N PHE A 161 9.61 6.97 -14.69
CA PHE A 161 10.12 7.76 -13.57
C PHE A 161 9.19 7.84 -12.36
N LEU A 162 8.01 7.19 -12.41
CA LEU A 162 7.07 7.12 -11.30
C LEU A 162 6.96 5.69 -10.78
N GLY A 163 6.92 5.54 -9.46
CA GLY A 163 6.69 4.24 -8.83
C GLY A 163 6.07 4.35 -7.45
N ALA A 164 5.64 3.21 -6.92
CA ALA A 164 5.09 3.15 -5.57
C ALA A 164 5.27 1.76 -4.97
N SER A 165 5.30 1.70 -3.65
CA SER A 165 5.32 0.45 -2.88
C SER A 165 4.09 0.48 -1.97
N PRO A 166 2.94 -0.09 -2.38
CA PRO A 166 1.84 -0.37 -1.46
C PRO A 166 2.28 -1.39 -0.41
N ASP A 167 1.74 -1.30 0.80
CA ASP A 167 2.06 -2.28 1.86
C ASP A 167 1.40 -3.63 1.61
N GLY A 168 0.36 -3.67 0.76
CA GLY A 168 -0.16 -4.93 0.23
C GLY A 168 -1.48 -4.81 -0.51
N ILE A 169 -1.98 -5.97 -0.95
CA ILE A 169 -3.28 -6.13 -1.60
C ILE A 169 -4.14 -7.06 -0.74
N ILE A 170 -5.37 -6.62 -0.43
CA ILE A 170 -6.29 -7.32 0.46
C ILE A 170 -7.05 -8.44 -0.28
N PHE A 171 -7.11 -9.62 0.32
CA PHE A 171 -7.88 -10.78 -0.10
C PHE A 171 -8.75 -11.30 1.06
N PRO A 172 -10.04 -10.96 1.10
CA PRO A 172 -10.98 -11.51 2.08
C PRO A 172 -11.03 -13.04 2.02
N LYS A 173 -11.11 -13.68 3.19
CA LYS A 173 -11.29 -15.13 3.32
C LYS A 173 -12.77 -15.55 3.28
N ASP A 174 -13.66 -14.58 3.43
CA ASP A 174 -15.10 -14.72 3.29
C ASP A 174 -15.59 -14.25 1.90
N ASP A 175 -16.89 -14.29 1.68
CA ASP A 175 -17.53 -13.85 0.43
C ASP A 175 -17.57 -12.32 0.26
N ASN A 176 -16.78 -11.54 1.02
CA ASN A 176 -16.73 -10.08 0.90
C ASN A 176 -15.99 -9.64 -0.37
N ILE A 177 -16.67 -9.77 -1.49
CA ILE A 177 -16.11 -9.56 -2.82
C ILE A 177 -15.65 -8.12 -3.06
N ARG A 178 -16.23 -7.15 -2.33
CA ARG A 178 -15.99 -5.70 -2.52
C ARG A 178 -14.64 -5.25 -2.01
N ARG A 179 -14.13 -5.86 -0.92
CA ARG A 179 -12.82 -5.54 -0.35
C ARG A 179 -11.67 -6.23 -1.09
N ARG A 180 -11.98 -7.29 -1.85
CA ARG A 180 -10.98 -8.04 -2.61
C ARG A 180 -10.27 -7.14 -3.62
N GLY A 181 -8.95 -7.18 -3.59
CA GLY A 181 -8.09 -6.48 -4.55
C GLY A 181 -7.84 -5.01 -4.23
N ARG A 182 -8.33 -4.50 -3.09
CA ARG A 182 -7.98 -3.16 -2.62
C ARG A 182 -6.52 -3.12 -2.17
N LEU A 183 -5.89 -1.97 -2.34
CA LEU A 183 -4.61 -1.69 -1.70
C LEU A 183 -4.81 -1.44 -0.20
N VAL A 184 -3.74 -1.59 0.58
CA VAL A 184 -3.67 -1.15 1.98
C VAL A 184 -2.38 -0.37 2.22
N GLU A 185 -2.47 0.66 3.04
CA GLU A 185 -1.35 1.46 3.53
C GLU A 185 -1.40 1.53 5.06
N PHE A 186 -0.40 0.93 5.72
CA PHE A 186 -0.23 0.91 7.15
C PHE A 186 0.67 2.06 7.62
N LYS A 187 0.23 2.77 8.67
CA LYS A 187 1.06 3.76 9.35
C LYS A 187 1.13 3.47 10.85
N CYS A 188 2.35 3.45 11.37
CA CYS A 188 2.60 3.32 12.81
C CYS A 188 3.36 4.56 13.32
N PRO A 189 2.71 5.74 13.45
CA PRO A 189 3.41 6.96 13.86
C PRO A 189 3.84 6.90 15.33
N ILE A 190 5.05 7.38 15.62
CA ILE A 190 5.52 7.57 17.01
C ILE A 190 4.96 8.87 17.59
N SER A 191 5.16 9.99 16.87
CA SER A 191 5.01 11.34 17.43
C SER A 191 4.07 12.24 16.65
N ARG A 192 3.68 11.87 15.42
CA ARG A 192 2.75 12.68 14.62
C ARG A 192 1.43 12.79 15.38
N PRO A 193 0.85 13.99 15.57
CA PRO A 193 -0.45 14.12 16.22
C PRO A 193 -1.55 13.43 15.40
N GLU A 194 -2.62 13.05 16.09
CA GLU A 194 -3.80 12.51 15.43
C GLU A 194 -4.50 13.61 14.61
N THR A 195 -4.96 13.24 13.42
CA THR A 195 -5.67 14.13 12.51
C THR A 195 -7.07 13.58 12.27
N ALA A 196 -8.06 14.42 11.97
CA ALA A 196 -9.44 13.96 11.70
C ALA A 196 -9.53 13.13 10.40
N GLY A 197 -8.79 13.50 9.35
CA GLY A 197 -8.72 12.79 8.07
C GLY A 197 -7.40 12.05 7.83
N ILE A 198 -7.26 11.46 6.65
CA ILE A 198 -5.97 10.97 6.15
C ILE A 198 -5.08 12.20 5.93
N PRO A 199 -3.85 12.24 6.48
CA PRO A 199 -2.89 13.30 6.18
C PRO A 199 -2.69 13.48 4.67
N GLU A 200 -2.60 14.71 4.20
CA GLU A 200 -2.51 15.05 2.77
C GLU A 200 -1.32 14.35 2.07
N ASP A 201 -0.16 14.30 2.73
CA ASP A 201 1.01 13.57 2.22
C ASP A 201 0.70 12.10 1.92
N TYR A 202 -0.11 11.46 2.77
CA TYR A 202 -0.51 10.06 2.60
C TYR A 202 -1.61 9.92 1.56
N VAL A 203 -2.48 10.92 1.38
CA VAL A 203 -3.42 10.94 0.25
C VAL A 203 -2.65 10.92 -1.07
N HIS A 204 -1.65 11.79 -1.24
CA HIS A 204 -0.81 11.78 -2.44
C HIS A 204 -0.04 10.46 -2.62
N GLN A 205 0.47 9.88 -1.52
CA GLN A 205 1.13 8.57 -1.56
C GLN A 205 0.19 7.46 -2.07
N MET A 206 -1.03 7.40 -1.53
CA MET A 206 -2.03 6.40 -1.90
C MET A 206 -2.54 6.61 -3.33
N GLN A 207 -2.71 7.85 -3.78
CA GLN A 207 -3.06 8.13 -5.18
C GLN A 207 -1.97 7.64 -6.14
N MET A 208 -0.69 7.91 -5.86
CA MET A 208 0.42 7.38 -6.66
C MET A 208 0.42 5.83 -6.71
N GLN A 209 0.14 5.16 -5.58
CA GLN A 209 0.02 3.70 -5.54
C GLN A 209 -1.09 3.18 -6.46
N MET A 210 -2.25 3.85 -6.45
CA MET A 210 -3.39 3.52 -7.31
C MET A 210 -3.07 3.78 -8.80
N GLU A 211 -2.34 4.85 -9.13
CA GLU A 211 -1.86 5.10 -10.50
C GLU A 211 -0.86 4.03 -10.99
N CYS A 212 0.13 3.66 -10.17
CA CYS A 212 1.13 2.68 -10.56
C CYS A 212 0.54 1.28 -10.78
N THR A 213 -0.38 0.88 -9.91
CA THR A 213 -1.00 -0.45 -9.94
C THR A 213 -2.19 -0.54 -10.89
N GLY A 214 -2.88 0.58 -11.12
CA GLY A 214 -4.19 0.62 -11.78
C GLY A 214 -5.34 0.12 -10.89
N ILE A 215 -5.08 -0.13 -9.60
CA ILE A 215 -6.11 -0.47 -8.60
C ILE A 215 -6.80 0.83 -8.18
N ASP A 216 -8.11 0.78 -8.02
CA ASP A 216 -9.02 1.93 -7.90
C ASP A 216 -9.32 2.36 -6.47
N GLU A 217 -8.84 1.61 -5.48
CA GLU A 217 -9.18 1.81 -4.06
C GLU A 217 -8.00 1.45 -3.15
N CYS A 218 -7.78 2.24 -2.10
CA CYS A 218 -6.78 1.98 -1.06
C CYS A 218 -7.35 2.21 0.35
N GLU A 219 -7.14 1.26 1.26
CA GLU A 219 -7.49 1.36 2.67
C GLU A 219 -6.31 1.93 3.47
N TYR A 220 -6.54 3.07 4.12
CA TYR A 220 -5.61 3.67 5.07
C TYR A 220 -5.83 3.08 6.45
N VAL A 221 -4.78 2.56 7.08
CA VAL A 221 -4.85 1.99 8.41
C VAL A 221 -3.71 2.53 9.26
N GLU A 222 -4.05 3.26 10.32
CA GLU A 222 -3.08 3.82 11.25
C GLU A 222 -3.24 3.15 12.62
N PHE A 223 -2.17 2.51 13.10
CA PHE A 223 -2.10 1.92 14.42
C PHE A 223 -1.14 2.74 15.30
N ARG A 224 -1.64 3.19 16.44
CA ARG A 224 -0.83 3.92 17.43
C ARG A 224 -0.47 2.99 18.55
N PHE A 225 0.76 2.52 18.53
CA PHE A 225 1.32 1.71 19.61
C PHE A 225 1.98 2.62 20.65
N LYS A 226 1.81 2.28 21.93
CA LYS A 226 2.51 2.93 23.04
C LYS A 226 3.49 1.92 23.63
N LYS A 227 4.78 2.29 23.68
CA LYS A 227 5.77 1.54 24.46
C LYS A 227 5.48 1.73 25.95
N VAL A 228 5.45 0.64 26.70
CA VAL A 228 5.14 0.63 28.13
C VAL A 228 6.18 -0.17 28.90
N PHE A 229 6.24 -0.01 30.21
CA PHE A 229 7.04 -0.87 31.07
C PHE A 229 6.35 -2.23 31.27
N SER A 230 7.12 -3.26 31.63
CA SER A 230 6.58 -4.62 31.85
C SER A 230 5.46 -4.66 32.90
N SER A 231 5.56 -3.88 33.98
CA SER A 231 4.52 -3.80 35.01
C SER A 231 3.21 -3.21 34.49
N GLU A 232 3.27 -2.17 33.66
CA GLU A 232 2.10 -1.59 32.97
C GLU A 232 1.54 -2.58 31.94
N TRP A 233 2.42 -3.25 31.19
CA TRP A 233 2.04 -4.28 30.22
C TRP A 233 1.28 -5.44 30.88
N VAL A 234 1.78 -5.98 31.99
CA VAL A 234 1.11 -7.08 32.73
C VAL A 234 -0.30 -6.66 33.16
N ARG A 235 -0.44 -5.44 33.70
CA ARG A 235 -1.71 -4.90 34.20
C ARG A 235 -2.69 -4.46 33.11
N SER A 236 -2.20 -4.20 31.90
CA SER A 236 -3.03 -3.74 30.78
C SER A 236 -3.99 -4.83 30.31
N THR A 237 -5.23 -4.46 30.05
CA THR A 237 -6.28 -5.31 29.47
C THR A 237 -6.55 -5.00 28.00
N VAL A 238 -6.01 -3.90 27.47
CA VAL A 238 -6.09 -3.61 26.03
C VAL A 238 -5.17 -4.54 25.25
N MET A 239 -5.38 -4.61 23.93
CA MET A 239 -4.50 -5.36 23.04
C MET A 239 -3.03 -4.95 23.27
N LYS A 240 -2.19 -5.95 23.50
CA LYS A 240 -0.81 -5.77 23.92
C LYS A 240 0.05 -6.89 23.38
N GLY A 241 1.34 -6.64 23.29
CA GLY A 241 2.30 -7.66 22.87
C GLY A 241 3.72 -7.27 23.24
N VAL A 242 4.65 -8.10 22.80
CA VAL A 242 6.07 -7.93 23.05
C VAL A 242 6.86 -8.53 21.89
N PHE A 243 7.96 -7.87 21.54
CA PHE A 243 8.96 -8.40 20.64
C PHE A 243 10.35 -8.13 21.21
N ALA A 244 11.31 -8.95 20.82
CA ALA A 244 12.71 -8.87 21.20
C ALA A 244 13.52 -8.27 20.05
N VAL A 245 14.36 -7.30 20.36
CA VAL A 245 15.30 -6.66 19.43
C VAL A 245 16.72 -7.06 19.84
N PHE A 246 17.49 -7.60 18.91
CA PHE A 246 18.87 -8.01 19.13
C PHE A 246 19.86 -6.93 18.66
N ASP A 247 21.12 -7.03 19.07
CA ASP A 247 22.18 -6.07 18.71
C ASP A 247 22.46 -6.02 17.20
N ASP A 248 22.14 -7.09 16.47
CA ASP A 248 22.23 -7.17 15.01
C ASP A 248 20.97 -6.65 14.30
N ASP A 249 20.11 -5.91 15.00
CA ASP A 249 18.81 -5.39 14.55
C ASP A 249 17.78 -6.47 14.16
N THR A 250 18.07 -7.75 14.38
CA THR A 250 17.08 -8.81 14.22
C THR A 250 15.93 -8.59 15.19
N VAL A 251 14.71 -8.88 14.74
CA VAL A 251 13.50 -8.76 15.57
C VAL A 251 12.79 -10.10 15.63
N LYS A 252 12.53 -10.59 16.84
CA LYS A 252 11.67 -11.75 17.08
C LYS A 252 10.37 -11.30 17.72
N TYR A 253 9.26 -11.60 17.05
CA TYR A 253 7.92 -11.28 17.53
C TYR A 253 7.37 -12.44 18.37
N LYS A 254 6.80 -12.14 19.54
CA LYS A 254 6.11 -13.17 20.33
C LYS A 254 4.81 -13.57 19.61
N PRO A 255 4.55 -14.86 19.36
CA PRO A 255 3.26 -15.31 18.87
C PRO A 255 2.13 -14.91 19.83
N GLN A 256 0.96 -14.53 19.31
CA GLN A 256 -0.16 -14.05 20.13
C GLN A 256 -0.54 -15.03 21.25
N MET A 257 -0.65 -16.32 20.91
CA MET A 257 -1.08 -17.39 21.81
C MET A 257 0.01 -17.96 22.73
N ALA A 258 1.27 -17.55 22.54
CA ALA A 258 2.38 -18.03 23.37
C ALA A 258 2.46 -17.22 24.67
N GLU A 259 2.70 -17.91 25.78
CA GLU A 259 3.01 -17.27 27.07
C GLU A 259 4.39 -16.60 27.04
N PHE A 260 4.51 -15.45 27.70
CA PHE A 260 5.73 -14.63 27.63
C PHE A 260 6.95 -15.36 28.18
N ASP A 261 6.85 -15.99 29.35
CA ASP A 261 7.98 -16.66 29.99
C ASP A 261 8.45 -17.89 29.21
N THR A 262 7.51 -18.63 28.60
CA THR A 262 7.82 -19.77 27.74
C THR A 262 8.54 -19.32 26.47
N TRP A 263 7.99 -18.35 25.75
CA TRP A 263 8.63 -17.81 24.54
C TRP A 263 9.98 -17.15 24.84
N ARG A 264 10.09 -16.47 25.98
CA ARG A 264 11.35 -15.88 26.45
C ARG A 264 12.43 -16.93 26.68
N ALA A 265 12.08 -18.09 27.26
CA ALA A 265 13.01 -19.18 27.51
C ALA A 265 13.56 -19.82 26.21
N GLU A 266 12.83 -19.72 25.09
CA GLU A 266 13.27 -20.17 23.76
C GLU A 266 14.29 -19.22 23.10
N ILE A 267 14.45 -18.00 23.61
CA ILE A 267 15.42 -17.04 23.09
C ILE A 267 16.80 -17.32 23.72
N GLU A 268 17.63 -18.09 23.01
CA GLU A 268 18.99 -18.41 23.43
C GLU A 268 19.90 -17.17 23.59
N SER A 269 20.49 -17.06 24.79
CA SER A 269 21.70 -16.34 25.30
C SER A 269 22.11 -14.95 24.80
N LYS A 270 21.48 -14.34 23.79
CA LYS A 270 21.67 -12.91 23.48
C LYS A 270 20.72 -12.11 24.35
N ASP A 271 21.23 -11.21 25.20
CA ASP A 271 20.45 -10.30 26.04
C ASP A 271 19.70 -9.29 25.15
N PRO A 272 18.43 -9.54 24.77
CA PRO A 272 17.76 -8.72 23.80
C PRO A 272 17.02 -7.57 24.50
N GLN A 273 16.85 -6.46 23.79
CA GLN A 273 15.94 -5.43 24.25
C GLN A 273 14.49 -5.87 24.00
N TYR A 274 13.76 -6.18 25.08
CA TYR A 274 12.32 -6.39 25.01
C TYR A 274 11.57 -5.07 24.86
N VAL A 275 10.70 -5.00 23.87
CA VAL A 275 9.80 -3.88 23.64
C VAL A 275 8.38 -4.34 23.96
N PHE A 276 7.91 -3.96 25.14
CA PHE A 276 6.52 -4.15 25.55
C PHE A 276 5.67 -3.00 25.01
N TRP A 277 4.53 -3.34 24.42
CA TRP A 277 3.65 -2.36 23.80
C TRP A 277 2.18 -2.65 24.09
N ILE A 278 1.38 -1.60 24.08
CA ILE A 278 -0.08 -1.65 24.05
C ILE A 278 -0.58 -0.90 22.82
N LEU A 279 -1.72 -1.32 22.28
CA LEU A 279 -2.41 -0.60 21.22
C LEU A 279 -3.24 0.53 21.84
N ALA A 280 -2.88 1.77 21.54
CA ALA A 280 -3.53 2.96 22.10
C ALA A 280 -4.76 3.37 21.28
N SER A 281 -4.63 3.38 19.94
CA SER A 281 -5.75 3.64 19.05
C SER A 281 -5.51 3.09 17.64
N THR A 282 -6.62 2.90 16.93
CA THR A 282 -6.63 2.49 15.52
C THR A 282 -7.51 3.44 14.74
N LYS A 283 -7.04 3.86 13.57
CA LYS A 283 -7.82 4.65 12.62
C LYS A 283 -7.85 3.94 11.28
N LYS A 284 -9.04 3.81 10.72
CA LYS A 284 -9.27 3.22 9.39
C LYS A 284 -9.99 4.24 8.54
N ALA A 285 -9.50 4.44 7.32
CA ALA A 285 -10.13 5.30 6.34
C ALA A 285 -10.00 4.68 4.95
N PHE A 286 -10.83 5.15 4.03
CA PHE A 286 -10.91 4.64 2.68
C PHE A 286 -10.67 5.77 1.69
N LEU A 287 -9.84 5.53 0.67
CA LEU A 287 -9.54 6.49 -0.37
C LEU A 287 -9.79 5.89 -1.76
N PRO A 288 -10.77 6.41 -2.52
CA PRO A 288 -10.93 6.05 -3.92
C PRO A 288 -9.88 6.76 -4.78
N LYS A 289 -9.53 6.14 -5.91
CA LYS A 289 -8.68 6.76 -6.94
C LYS A 289 -9.36 8.01 -7.49
N ASP A 290 -8.62 9.11 -7.51
CA ASP A 290 -9.04 10.33 -8.20
C ASP A 290 -8.46 10.29 -9.62
N PRO A 291 -9.30 10.21 -10.68
CA PRO A 291 -8.83 10.16 -12.06
C PRO A 291 -8.13 11.45 -12.52
N ASN A 292 -8.32 12.57 -11.83
CA ASN A 292 -7.71 13.85 -12.17
C ASN A 292 -6.38 14.09 -11.44
N TRP A 293 -6.08 13.31 -10.39
CA TRP A 293 -4.90 13.51 -9.56
C TRP A 293 -3.61 13.48 -10.38
N LEU A 294 -3.40 12.44 -11.20
CA LEU A 294 -2.19 12.34 -12.01
C LEU A 294 -2.14 13.42 -13.10
N PRO A 295 -3.17 13.66 -13.93
CA PRO A 295 -3.15 14.77 -14.89
C PRO A 295 -2.82 16.13 -14.27
N THR A 296 -3.36 16.43 -13.09
CA THR A 296 -3.11 17.69 -12.38
C THR A 296 -1.67 17.80 -11.88
N HIS A 297 -1.08 16.70 -11.40
CA HIS A 297 0.24 16.73 -10.76
C HIS A 297 1.41 16.30 -11.66
N LEU A 298 1.13 15.65 -12.78
CA LEU A 298 2.13 15.14 -13.71
C LEU A 298 3.11 16.21 -14.20
N PRO A 299 2.69 17.45 -14.56
CA PRO A 299 3.65 18.47 -15.00
C PRO A 299 4.71 18.79 -13.92
N ALA A 300 4.30 18.88 -12.66
CA ALA A 300 5.22 19.15 -11.55
C ALA A 300 6.16 17.97 -11.26
N LEU A 301 5.63 16.74 -11.31
CA LEU A 301 6.41 15.51 -11.15
C LEU A 301 7.45 15.36 -12.28
N GLN A 302 7.05 15.63 -13.53
CA GLN A 302 7.93 15.59 -14.69
C GLN A 302 9.04 16.63 -14.56
N ALA A 303 8.69 17.89 -14.24
CA ALA A 303 9.69 18.95 -14.07
C ALA A 303 10.70 18.65 -12.94
N ALA A 304 10.25 18.03 -11.84
CA ALA A 304 11.15 17.57 -10.78
C ALA A 304 12.08 16.45 -11.25
N TRP A 305 11.58 15.51 -12.03
CA TRP A 305 12.40 14.42 -12.56
C TRP A 305 13.39 14.90 -13.64
N ASP A 306 12.97 15.81 -14.51
CA ASP A 306 13.85 16.40 -15.53
C ASP A 306 15.02 17.14 -14.87
N GLU A 307 14.80 17.83 -13.76
CA GLU A 307 15.88 18.45 -12.96
C GLU A 307 16.84 17.41 -12.37
N VAL A 308 16.33 16.27 -11.87
CA VAL A 308 17.18 15.15 -11.45
C VAL A 308 18.06 14.69 -12.61
N LEU A 309 17.49 14.51 -13.81
CA LEU A 309 18.22 14.06 -14.99
C LEU A 309 19.28 15.08 -15.43
N LEU A 310 18.98 16.38 -15.38
CA LEU A 310 19.94 17.45 -15.67
C LEU A 310 21.13 17.41 -14.71
N HIS A 311 20.88 17.30 -13.40
CA HIS A 311 21.94 17.22 -12.40
C HIS A 311 22.77 15.93 -12.52
N ARG A 312 22.13 14.80 -12.84
CA ARG A 312 22.86 13.54 -13.13
C ARG A 312 23.80 13.69 -14.32
N ALA A 313 23.33 14.29 -15.40
CA ALA A 313 24.15 14.50 -16.60
C ALA A 313 25.30 15.48 -16.36
N ALA A 314 25.08 16.52 -15.56
CA ALA A 314 26.07 17.54 -15.25
C ALA A 314 27.02 17.16 -14.09
N GLY A 315 26.69 16.13 -13.29
CA GLY A 315 27.42 15.81 -12.06
C GLY A 315 27.32 16.91 -10.99
N THR A 316 26.23 17.67 -10.99
CA THR A 316 26.01 18.82 -10.09
C THR A 316 24.92 18.55 -9.07
N LEU A 317 24.81 19.40 -8.05
CA LEU A 317 23.69 19.41 -7.11
C LEU A 317 22.85 20.68 -7.36
N PRO A 318 21.54 20.66 -7.03
CA PRO A 318 20.76 21.89 -7.06
C PRO A 318 21.39 22.94 -6.13
N PRO A 319 21.13 24.24 -6.32
CA PRO A 319 21.51 25.25 -5.34
C PRO A 319 20.66 25.13 -4.06
N PRO A 320 21.18 25.53 -2.89
CA PRO A 320 20.35 25.68 -1.70
C PRO A 320 19.28 26.77 -1.93
N PRO A 321 18.11 26.67 -1.28
CA PRO A 321 17.12 27.73 -1.35
C PRO A 321 17.70 29.05 -0.81
N PRO A 322 17.27 30.21 -1.33
CA PRO A 322 17.76 31.50 -0.86
C PRO A 322 17.54 31.65 0.65
N SER A 323 18.59 32.05 1.38
CA SER A 323 18.51 32.28 2.82
C SER A 323 17.48 33.38 3.11
N LYS A 324 16.54 33.10 4.03
CA LYS A 324 15.60 34.10 4.54
C LYS A 324 16.23 35.01 5.62
N VAL A 325 17.49 34.80 5.97
CA VAL A 325 18.19 35.67 6.92
C VAL A 325 18.58 36.94 6.17
N MET A 326 17.89 38.05 6.44
CA MET A 326 18.46 39.37 6.18
C MET A 326 19.70 39.48 7.05
N THR A 327 20.87 39.32 6.44
CA THR A 327 22.09 39.87 7.02
C THR A 327 21.89 41.37 7.09
N LEU A 328 21.63 41.88 8.30
CA LEU A 328 21.88 43.29 8.59
C LEU A 328 23.38 43.45 8.47
N ASP A 329 23.83 44.07 7.39
CA ASP A 329 25.18 44.61 7.32
C ASP A 329 25.28 45.65 8.44
N ILE A 330 26.05 45.33 9.48
CA ILE A 330 26.37 46.23 10.60
C ILE A 330 27.49 47.18 10.16
#